data_AF-A0A7Y7AFH0-F1
#
_entry.id   AF-A0A7Y7AFH0-F1
#
_cell.length_a   1.000
_cell.length_b   1.000
_cell.length_c   1.000
_cell.angle_alpha   90.00
_cell.angle_beta   90.00
_cell.angle_gamma   90.00
#
_symmetry.space_group_name_H-M   'P 1'
#
loop_
_entity.id
_entity.type
_entity.pdbx_description
1 polymer ?
#
loop_
_entity_poly.entity_id
_entity_poly.type
_entity_poly.pdbx_seq_one_letter_code
_entity_poly.pdbx_strand_id
1 'polypeptide(L)'
;MKPLVLIACIYFAPNLFAQIDTNCISKRWIAVKNDVHNRDLFKEWRTAETDLLYVIRELTNENQLEIYNENRGYYNSTNWYPIPYVKHHIDSSTMDTLYSEFKSEYFEFIVQSDTPLTDEYGDPKVVTYPDGTQSYVYPPPRVYQLLTHKLLEIRIKEELLLDSITNQRNFVATGISFYYGDEQKGRELFWVNLQELYNAIDDKKKYKWYKMLTERRYSGFQYMQVPCSDNLIRY
;
A
#
# COMPACT_ATOMS: atom_id res chain seq x y z
N MET A 1 27.21 49.52 64.15
CA MET A 1 26.27 48.37 64.19
C MET A 1 25.13 48.66 63.22
N LYS A 2 25.07 47.94 62.10
CA LYS A 2 23.96 47.98 61.12
C LYS A 2 23.34 46.59 61.08
N PRO A 3 22.01 46.41 61.12
CA PRO A 3 21.42 45.08 61.00
C PRO A 3 21.37 44.69 59.52
N LEU A 4 21.84 43.48 59.21
CA LEU A 4 21.71 42.85 57.92
C LEU A 4 20.28 42.29 57.84
N VAL A 5 19.46 42.82 56.94
CA VAL A 5 18.13 42.28 56.63
C VAL A 5 18.33 41.14 55.63
N LEU A 6 18.10 39.90 56.08
CA LEU A 6 18.06 38.72 55.23
C LEU A 6 16.67 38.65 54.57
N ILE A 7 16.60 38.91 53.27
CA ILE A 7 15.38 38.67 52.48
C ILE A 7 15.42 37.21 52.03
N ALA A 8 14.53 36.39 52.60
CA ALA A 8 14.31 35.02 52.14
C ALA A 8 13.46 35.07 50.85
N CYS A 9 14.09 34.85 49.70
CA CYS A 9 13.37 34.60 48.45
C CYS A 9 12.72 33.22 48.52
N ILE A 10 11.42 33.19 48.81
CA ILE A 10 10.58 32.00 48.64
C ILE A 10 10.43 31.79 47.12
N TYR A 11 11.21 30.87 46.58
CA TYR A 11 10.97 30.33 45.24
C TYR A 11 9.67 29.52 45.29
N PHE A 12 8.55 30.16 44.96
CA PHE A 12 7.38 29.45 44.47
C PHE A 12 7.78 28.80 43.14
N ALA A 13 8.11 27.51 43.17
CA ALA A 13 8.11 26.71 41.96
C ALA A 13 6.65 26.67 41.48
N PRO A 14 6.32 27.26 40.30
CA PRO A 14 5.02 27.00 39.73
C PRO A 14 4.99 25.50 39.42
N ASN A 15 4.09 24.77 40.09
CA ASN A 15 3.64 23.48 39.62
C ASN A 15 3.17 23.69 38.18
N LEU A 16 4.03 23.36 37.20
CA LEU A 16 3.59 23.07 35.85
C LEU A 16 2.71 21.83 35.98
N PHE A 17 1.41 22.06 36.13
CA PHE A 17 0.43 21.09 35.68
C PHE A 17 0.73 20.88 34.20
N ALA A 18 1.38 19.77 33.88
CA ALA A 18 1.45 19.25 32.53
C ALA A 18 0.00 19.08 32.08
N GLN A 19 -0.42 19.96 31.18
CA GLN A 19 -1.67 19.86 30.46
C GLN A 19 -1.62 18.51 29.74
N ILE A 20 -2.42 17.54 30.21
CA ILE A 20 -2.52 16.22 29.59
C ILE A 20 -3.06 16.45 28.19
N ASP A 21 -2.18 16.35 27.20
CA ASP A 21 -2.51 16.51 25.80
C ASP A 21 -3.48 15.39 25.41
N THR A 22 -4.75 15.71 25.28
CA THR A 22 -5.85 14.76 24.98
C THR A 22 -5.82 14.22 23.55
N ASN A 23 -4.78 14.55 22.77
CA ASN A 23 -4.66 14.22 21.34
C ASN A 23 -3.54 13.20 21.05
N CYS A 24 -3.31 12.23 21.93
CA CYS A 24 -2.40 11.12 21.63
C CYS A 24 -2.94 10.27 20.48
N ILE A 25 -2.13 10.02 19.44
CA ILE A 25 -2.47 9.19 18.28
C ILE A 25 -1.66 7.89 18.37
N SER A 26 -2.33 6.74 18.39
CA SER A 26 -1.70 5.42 18.42
C SER A 26 -1.41 4.86 17.03
N LYS A 27 -2.31 5.10 16.07
CA LYS A 27 -2.16 4.65 14.68
C LYS A 27 -2.60 5.73 13.72
N ARG A 28 -2.01 5.77 12.52
CA ARG A 28 -2.44 6.67 11.45
C ARG A 28 -2.21 6.10 10.07
N TRP A 29 -2.97 6.59 9.11
CA TRP A 29 -2.85 6.22 7.71
C TRP A 29 -2.54 7.45 6.88
N ILE A 30 -1.52 7.31 6.04
CA ILE A 30 -0.95 8.38 5.23
C ILE A 30 -1.13 8.00 3.77
N ALA A 31 -1.81 8.85 3.01
CA ALA A 31 -1.90 8.75 1.56
C ALA A 31 -0.71 9.49 0.94
N VAL A 32 0.15 8.75 0.26
CA VAL A 32 1.37 9.24 -0.38
C VAL A 32 1.13 9.28 -1.88
N LYS A 33 1.34 10.44 -2.51
CA LYS A 33 1.19 10.61 -3.95
C LYS A 33 2.52 10.48 -4.67
N ASN A 34 2.47 10.14 -5.96
CA ASN A 34 3.65 10.13 -6.82
C ASN A 34 4.09 11.56 -7.16
N ASP A 35 4.94 12.13 -6.31
CA ASP A 35 5.54 13.45 -6.47
C ASP A 35 7.08 13.40 -6.35
N VAL A 36 7.73 14.56 -6.45
CA VAL A 36 9.20 14.66 -6.40
C VAL A 36 9.78 14.16 -5.06
N HIS A 37 9.07 14.34 -3.95
CA HIS A 37 9.52 13.93 -2.62
C HIS A 37 9.38 12.42 -2.42
N ASN A 38 8.32 11.84 -2.98
CA ASN A 38 7.99 10.42 -2.83
C ASN A 38 8.49 9.55 -3.98
N ARG A 39 9.13 10.14 -4.99
CA ARG A 39 9.53 9.48 -6.24
C ARG A 39 10.18 8.12 -6.03
N ASP A 40 11.02 7.96 -5.03
CA ASP A 40 11.76 6.71 -4.80
C ASP A 40 10.87 5.55 -4.32
N LEU A 41 9.61 5.81 -3.90
CA LEU A 41 8.56 4.81 -3.66
C LEU A 41 7.80 4.40 -4.93
N PHE A 42 7.75 5.27 -5.95
CA PHE A 42 6.95 5.08 -7.17
C PHE A 42 7.78 4.83 -8.43
N LYS A 43 9.10 4.95 -8.34
CA LYS A 43 9.98 4.94 -9.51
C LYS A 43 10.39 3.52 -9.88
N GLU A 44 10.22 3.19 -11.15
CA GLU A 44 10.87 2.06 -11.79
C GLU A 44 12.39 2.29 -11.83
N TRP A 45 13.14 1.55 -11.02
CA TRP A 45 14.59 1.70 -10.96
C TRP A 45 15.28 0.78 -11.96
N ARG A 46 15.39 1.22 -13.21
CA ARG A 46 16.19 0.61 -14.31
C ARG A 46 15.74 -0.79 -14.78
N THR A 47 15.15 -1.61 -13.92
CA THR A 47 14.50 -2.90 -14.23
C THR A 47 13.27 -3.07 -13.32
N ALA A 48 12.25 -3.78 -13.80
CA ALA A 48 11.03 -4.04 -13.04
C ALA A 48 11.31 -4.75 -11.69
N GLU A 49 12.40 -5.51 -11.59
CA GLU A 49 12.82 -6.29 -10.41
C GLU A 49 13.08 -5.50 -9.12
N THR A 50 13.13 -4.17 -9.21
CA THR A 50 13.35 -3.29 -8.05
C THR A 50 12.10 -2.48 -7.68
N ASP A 51 11.06 -2.53 -8.51
CA ASP A 51 9.77 -1.93 -8.22
C ASP A 51 9.11 -2.66 -7.04
N LEU A 52 8.56 -1.89 -6.10
CA LEU A 52 7.99 -2.45 -4.88
C LEU A 52 6.83 -3.42 -5.17
N LEU A 53 5.95 -3.07 -6.12
CA LEU A 53 4.79 -3.90 -6.46
C LEU A 53 5.22 -5.15 -7.23
N TYR A 54 6.24 -5.04 -8.09
CA TYR A 54 6.88 -6.20 -8.72
C TYR A 54 7.44 -7.17 -7.67
N VAL A 55 8.25 -6.67 -6.72
CA VAL A 55 8.86 -7.51 -5.68
C VAL A 55 7.80 -8.23 -4.85
N ILE A 56 6.75 -7.51 -4.42
CA ILE A 56 5.63 -8.11 -3.69
C ILE A 56 4.97 -9.20 -4.53
N ARG A 57 4.73 -8.96 -5.82
CA ARG A 57 4.15 -9.97 -6.71
C ARG A 57 4.99 -11.24 -6.76
N GLU A 58 6.29 -11.14 -6.96
CA GLU A 58 7.16 -12.32 -7.02
C GLU A 58 7.17 -13.09 -5.69
N LEU A 59 7.30 -12.39 -4.56
CA LEU A 59 7.24 -13.03 -3.24
C LEU A 59 5.88 -13.70 -2.98
N THR A 60 4.78 -13.07 -3.42
CA THR A 60 3.43 -13.64 -3.29
C THR A 60 3.28 -14.87 -4.19
N ASN A 61 3.78 -14.82 -5.43
CA ASN A 61 3.79 -15.97 -6.35
C ASN A 61 4.57 -17.17 -5.80
N GLU A 62 5.63 -16.90 -5.04
CA GLU A 62 6.47 -17.92 -4.41
C GLU A 62 5.94 -18.37 -3.03
N ASN A 63 4.76 -17.89 -2.61
CA ASN A 63 4.16 -18.11 -1.28
C ASN A 63 5.08 -17.68 -0.12
N GLN A 64 5.95 -16.70 -0.33
CA GLN A 64 6.84 -16.13 0.69
C GLN A 64 6.26 -14.90 1.38
N LEU A 65 5.19 -14.32 0.83
CA LEU A 65 4.53 -13.14 1.35
C LEU A 65 3.02 -13.23 1.18
N GLU A 66 2.27 -13.01 2.24
CA GLU A 66 0.81 -12.89 2.19
C GLU A 66 0.39 -11.44 1.86
N ILE A 67 -0.75 -11.31 1.19
CA ILE A 67 -1.43 -10.05 0.94
C ILE A 67 -2.79 -10.06 1.62
N TYR A 68 -3.28 -8.91 2.06
CA TYR A 68 -4.41 -8.82 2.98
C TYR A 68 -5.49 -7.84 2.51
N ASN A 69 -6.74 -8.13 2.86
CA ASN A 69 -7.80 -7.11 2.91
C ASN A 69 -7.84 -6.50 4.32
N GLU A 70 -7.87 -5.17 4.43
CA GLU A 70 -8.14 -4.50 5.71
C GLU A 70 -9.66 -4.28 5.83
N ASN A 71 -10.29 -4.99 6.77
CA ASN A 71 -11.68 -4.70 7.15
C ASN A 71 -11.69 -3.80 8.39
N ARG A 72 -12.56 -2.80 8.35
CA ARG A 72 -12.78 -1.88 9.46
C ARG A 72 -13.91 -2.44 10.33
N GLY A 73 -13.53 -2.95 11.49
CA GLY A 73 -14.49 -3.42 12.49
C GLY A 73 -15.10 -2.26 13.28
N TYR A 74 -15.99 -2.61 14.21
CA TYR A 74 -16.50 -1.66 15.20
C TYR A 74 -15.35 -1.09 16.05
N TYR A 75 -15.52 0.15 16.54
CA TYR A 75 -14.55 0.87 17.40
C TYR A 75 -13.18 1.18 16.78
N ASN A 76 -13.12 1.44 15.47
CA ASN A 76 -11.87 1.74 14.74
C ASN A 76 -10.82 0.62 14.82
N SER A 77 -11.26 -0.63 15.06
CA SER A 77 -10.40 -1.79 14.91
C SER A 77 -10.14 -2.07 13.43
N THR A 78 -8.90 -2.37 13.09
CA THR A 78 -8.51 -2.80 11.75
C THR A 78 -8.06 -4.24 11.81
N ASN A 79 -8.80 -5.11 11.14
CA ASN A 79 -8.51 -6.53 11.06
C ASN A 79 -8.03 -6.84 9.64
N TRP A 80 -6.94 -7.58 9.54
CA TRP A 80 -6.35 -7.98 8.27
C TRP A 80 -6.70 -9.43 8.00
N TYR A 81 -7.28 -9.69 6.83
CA TYR A 81 -7.68 -11.01 6.39
C TYR A 81 -6.84 -11.41 5.19
N PRO A 82 -6.12 -12.55 5.24
CA PRO A 82 -5.30 -12.97 4.12
C PRO A 82 -6.17 -13.21 2.90
N ILE A 83 -5.70 -12.74 1.75
CA ILE A 83 -6.30 -12.98 0.45
C ILE A 83 -5.69 -14.29 -0.08
N PRO A 84 -6.49 -15.34 -0.33
CA PRO A 84 -5.97 -16.54 -0.98
C PRO A 84 -5.59 -16.18 -2.41
N TYR A 85 -4.30 -15.96 -2.64
CA TYR A 85 -3.76 -15.65 -3.96
C TYR A 85 -3.19 -16.91 -4.59
N VAL A 86 -3.75 -17.32 -5.73
CA VAL A 86 -3.24 -18.44 -6.52
C VAL A 86 -2.93 -17.93 -7.92
N LYS A 87 -1.66 -18.02 -8.32
CA LYS A 87 -1.26 -17.73 -9.70
C LYS A 87 -1.80 -18.83 -10.61
N HIS A 88 -2.89 -18.54 -11.32
CA HIS A 88 -3.38 -19.45 -12.36
C HIS A 88 -2.52 -19.25 -13.62
N HIS A 89 -1.89 -20.32 -14.10
CA HIS A 89 -1.31 -20.35 -15.43
C HIS A 89 -2.45 -20.22 -16.44
N ILE A 90 -2.58 -19.05 -17.08
CA ILE A 90 -3.48 -18.88 -18.21
C ILE A 90 -2.89 -19.70 -19.36
N ASP A 91 -3.43 -20.90 -19.58
CA ASP A 91 -3.14 -21.66 -20.79
C ASP A 91 -3.77 -20.91 -21.97
N SER A 92 -2.93 -20.38 -22.87
CA SER A 92 -3.39 -19.59 -24.02
C SER A 92 -4.28 -20.38 -24.98
N SER A 93 -4.36 -21.70 -24.82
CA SER A 93 -5.16 -22.59 -25.66
C SER A 93 -6.66 -22.62 -25.33
N THR A 94 -7.09 -22.08 -24.18
CA THR A 94 -8.50 -22.11 -23.73
C THR A 94 -9.10 -20.71 -23.54
N MET A 95 -8.69 -19.71 -24.33
CA MET A 95 -9.28 -18.37 -24.31
C MET A 95 -10.69 -18.36 -24.93
N ASP A 96 -11.61 -19.09 -24.30
CA ASP A 96 -13.03 -18.90 -24.49
C ASP A 96 -13.44 -17.66 -23.69
N THR A 97 -14.10 -16.71 -24.34
CA THR A 97 -14.29 -15.33 -23.89
C THR A 97 -15.15 -15.19 -22.61
N LEU A 98 -15.66 -16.32 -22.11
CA LEU A 98 -16.52 -16.43 -20.94
C LEU A 98 -15.77 -16.78 -19.65
N TYR A 99 -14.50 -17.20 -19.70
CA TYR A 99 -13.69 -17.47 -18.50
C TYR A 99 -13.09 -16.19 -17.91
N SER A 100 -13.99 -15.31 -17.45
CA SER A 100 -13.70 -14.06 -16.74
C SER A 100 -13.33 -14.24 -15.26
N GLU A 101 -13.26 -15.48 -14.78
CA GLU A 101 -13.00 -15.82 -13.37
C GLU A 101 -11.52 -15.69 -12.94
N PHE A 102 -10.60 -15.46 -13.90
CA PHE A 102 -9.14 -15.50 -13.64
C PHE A 102 -8.44 -14.14 -13.78
N LYS A 103 -9.13 -13.04 -13.47
CA LYS A 103 -8.49 -11.72 -13.38
C LYS A 103 -7.56 -11.70 -12.15
N SER A 104 -6.24 -11.59 -12.36
CA SER A 104 -5.31 -11.20 -11.28
C SER A 104 -5.51 -9.71 -10.99
N GLU A 105 -6.63 -9.35 -10.35
CA GLU A 105 -7.09 -7.96 -10.14
C GLU A 105 -6.11 -7.10 -9.33
N TYR A 106 -5.12 -7.73 -8.71
CA TYR A 106 -4.17 -7.15 -7.77
C TYR A 106 -2.85 -6.74 -8.42
N PHE A 107 -2.36 -7.47 -9.42
CA PHE A 107 -1.01 -7.26 -9.97
C PHE A 107 -0.99 -7.03 -11.48
N GLU A 108 -2.12 -7.20 -12.17
CA GLU A 108 -2.18 -7.15 -13.63
C GLU A 108 -3.44 -6.42 -14.10
N PHE A 109 -3.35 -5.82 -15.29
CA PHE A 109 -4.50 -5.30 -16.00
C PHE A 109 -4.55 -5.88 -17.42
N ILE A 110 -5.77 -6.16 -17.88
CA ILE A 110 -6.01 -6.82 -19.15
C ILE A 110 -6.60 -5.79 -20.11
N VAL A 111 -6.02 -5.71 -21.31
CA VAL A 111 -6.52 -4.85 -22.39
C VAL A 111 -7.04 -5.74 -23.51
N GLN A 112 -8.34 -5.66 -23.76
CA GLN A 112 -8.99 -6.28 -24.91
C GLN A 112 -8.92 -5.31 -26.10
N SER A 113 -8.62 -5.82 -27.29
CA SER A 113 -8.69 -5.00 -28.50
C SER A 113 -10.15 -4.76 -28.89
N ASP A 114 -10.45 -3.53 -29.29
CA ASP A 114 -11.72 -3.12 -29.90
C ASP A 114 -11.72 -3.29 -31.42
N THR A 115 -10.59 -3.69 -32.00
CA THR A 115 -10.41 -3.85 -33.44
C THR A 115 -10.42 -5.34 -33.80
N PRO A 116 -11.37 -5.81 -34.63
CA PRO A 116 -11.44 -7.21 -35.03
C PRO A 116 -10.27 -7.59 -35.94
N LEU A 117 -9.91 -8.87 -35.95
CA LEU A 117 -8.95 -9.41 -36.92
C LEU A 117 -9.53 -9.31 -38.33
N THR A 118 -8.68 -9.01 -39.30
CA THR A 118 -9.09 -8.96 -40.71
C THR A 118 -8.70 -10.26 -41.44
N ASP A 119 -9.40 -10.57 -42.52
CA ASP A 119 -9.02 -11.59 -43.48
C ASP A 119 -7.97 -11.08 -44.49
N GLU A 120 -7.74 -11.86 -45.55
CA GLU A 120 -6.76 -11.53 -46.61
C GLU A 120 -7.19 -10.36 -47.51
N TYR A 121 -8.48 -10.01 -47.51
CA TYR A 121 -9.05 -8.91 -48.29
C TYR A 121 -9.19 -7.63 -47.46
N GLY A 122 -8.94 -7.71 -46.15
CA GLY A 122 -9.05 -6.58 -45.22
C GLY A 122 -10.41 -6.50 -44.52
N ASP A 123 -11.30 -7.47 -44.74
CA ASP A 123 -12.63 -7.50 -44.13
C ASP A 123 -12.57 -8.12 -42.72
N PRO A 124 -13.41 -7.67 -41.76
CA PRO A 124 -13.44 -8.25 -40.42
C PRO A 124 -13.80 -9.74 -40.44
N LYS A 125 -13.04 -10.56 -39.72
CA LYS A 125 -13.36 -11.97 -39.51
C LYS A 125 -14.61 -12.11 -38.65
N VAL A 126 -15.58 -12.85 -39.15
CA VAL A 126 -16.85 -13.16 -38.46
C VAL A 126 -17.00 -14.67 -38.33
N VAL A 127 -17.38 -15.13 -37.14
CA VAL A 127 -17.76 -16.53 -36.87
C VAL A 127 -19.27 -16.58 -36.75
N THR A 128 -19.89 -17.54 -37.44
CA THR A 128 -21.33 -17.84 -37.34
C THR A 128 -21.51 -19.07 -36.46
N TYR A 129 -22.28 -18.92 -35.38
CA TYR A 129 -22.60 -20.00 -34.46
C TYR A 129 -23.72 -20.89 -35.01
N PRO A 130 -23.90 -22.11 -34.47
CA PRO A 130 -24.94 -23.05 -34.93
C PRO A 130 -26.38 -22.51 -34.85
N ASP A 131 -26.63 -21.51 -34.01
CA ASP A 131 -27.92 -20.83 -33.85
C ASP A 131 -28.13 -19.69 -34.88
N GLY A 132 -27.18 -19.49 -35.80
CA GLY A 132 -27.20 -18.45 -36.82
C GLY A 132 -26.73 -17.08 -36.35
N THR A 133 -26.33 -16.93 -35.08
CA THR A 133 -25.76 -15.67 -34.58
C THR A 133 -24.34 -15.47 -35.09
N GLN A 134 -23.95 -14.20 -35.27
CA GLN A 134 -22.63 -13.83 -35.79
C GLN A 134 -21.85 -13.04 -34.75
N SER A 135 -20.55 -13.31 -34.62
CA SER A 135 -19.63 -12.56 -33.77
C SER A 135 -18.34 -12.25 -34.50
N TYR A 136 -17.80 -11.05 -34.26
CA TYR A 136 -16.46 -10.70 -34.73
C TYR A 136 -15.38 -11.46 -33.96
N VAL A 137 -14.29 -11.77 -34.63
CA VAL A 137 -13.10 -12.38 -34.03
C VAL A 137 -12.12 -11.28 -33.65
N TYR A 138 -11.76 -11.21 -32.38
CA TYR A 138 -10.79 -10.26 -31.86
C TYR A 138 -9.44 -10.94 -31.58
N PRO A 139 -8.32 -10.20 -31.62
CA PRO A 139 -7.06 -10.73 -31.11
C PRO A 139 -7.18 -11.08 -29.62
N PRO A 140 -6.34 -12.02 -29.13
CA PRO A 140 -6.32 -12.34 -27.71
C PRO A 140 -5.96 -11.10 -26.88
N PRO A 141 -6.53 -10.95 -25.68
CA PRO A 141 -6.23 -9.84 -24.80
C PRO A 141 -4.76 -9.82 -24.41
N ARG A 142 -4.26 -8.60 -24.18
CA ARG A 142 -2.90 -8.38 -23.68
C ARG A 142 -2.95 -8.19 -22.17
N VAL A 143 -2.09 -8.91 -21.46
CA VAL A 143 -1.92 -8.79 -20.01
C VAL A 143 -0.71 -7.92 -19.75
N TYR A 144 -0.91 -6.86 -18.96
CA TYR A 144 0.14 -5.94 -18.56
C TYR A 144 0.33 -6.01 -17.04
N GLN A 145 1.59 -6.02 -16.63
CA GLN A 145 1.94 -5.94 -15.22
C GLN A 145 1.64 -4.53 -14.67
N LEU A 146 1.03 -4.49 -13.48
CA LEU A 146 0.91 -3.28 -12.70
C LEU A 146 2.22 -3.02 -11.93
N LEU A 147 2.72 -1.79 -12.04
CA LEU A 147 3.93 -1.30 -11.38
C LEU A 147 3.59 -0.06 -10.56
N THR A 148 4.41 0.29 -9.56
CA THR A 148 4.10 1.39 -8.63
C THR A 148 3.90 2.73 -9.32
N HIS A 149 4.61 3.03 -10.41
CA HIS A 149 4.46 4.30 -11.14
C HIS A 149 3.08 4.49 -11.79
N LYS A 150 2.28 3.43 -11.92
CA LYS A 150 0.91 3.46 -12.45
C LYS A 150 -0.15 3.67 -11.37
N LEU A 151 0.24 3.67 -10.10
CA LEU A 151 -0.67 3.85 -8.97
C LEU A 151 -0.98 5.33 -8.77
N LEU A 152 -2.20 5.61 -8.27
CA LEU A 152 -2.59 6.95 -7.89
C LEU A 152 -1.93 7.36 -6.58
N GLU A 153 -1.93 6.46 -5.61
CA GLU A 153 -1.32 6.65 -4.30
C GLU A 153 -0.85 5.33 -3.69
N ILE A 154 0.14 5.44 -2.80
CA ILE A 154 0.53 4.39 -1.87
C ILE A 154 0.01 4.82 -0.50
N ARG A 155 -0.65 3.91 0.20
CA ARG A 155 -1.15 4.13 1.54
C ARG A 155 -0.23 3.47 2.54
N ILE A 156 0.15 4.22 3.58
CA ILE A 156 1.05 3.72 4.61
C ILE A 156 0.32 3.79 5.94
N LYS A 157 0.27 2.65 6.63
CA LYS A 157 -0.18 2.55 8.01
C LYS A 157 1.04 2.68 8.91
N GLU A 158 0.96 3.60 9.85
CA GLU A 158 1.96 3.81 10.89
C GLU A 158 1.38 3.55 12.27
N GLU A 159 2.20 2.98 13.15
CA GLU A 159 1.87 2.77 14.56
C GLU A 159 2.89 3.48 15.45
N LEU A 160 2.42 4.06 16.55
CA LEU A 160 3.25 4.68 17.56
C LEU A 160 3.84 3.58 18.45
N LEU A 161 5.14 3.34 18.31
CA LEU A 161 5.87 2.31 19.05
C LEU A 161 6.91 2.94 19.98
N LEU A 162 7.14 2.31 21.14
CA LEU A 162 8.21 2.69 22.05
C LEU A 162 9.54 2.16 21.52
N ASP A 163 10.48 3.07 21.23
CA ASP A 163 11.86 2.71 20.95
C ASP A 163 12.56 2.32 22.25
N SER A 164 12.97 1.06 22.35
CA SER A 164 13.65 0.51 23.53
C SER A 164 14.99 1.17 23.86
N ILE A 165 15.67 1.78 22.89
CA ILE A 165 17.00 2.38 23.06
C ILE A 165 16.86 3.82 23.51
N THR A 166 16.04 4.60 22.82
CA THR A 166 15.87 6.03 23.09
C THR A 166 14.80 6.32 24.15
N ASN A 167 13.98 5.33 24.49
CA ASN A 167 12.78 5.46 25.34
C ASN A 167 11.80 6.52 24.83
N GLN A 168 11.81 6.78 23.52
CA GLN A 168 10.92 7.71 22.85
C GLN A 168 9.88 6.95 22.03
N ARG A 169 8.66 7.47 21.99
CA ARG A 169 7.61 6.92 21.13
C ARG A 169 7.72 7.54 19.74
N ASN A 170 7.91 6.69 18.75
CA ASN A 170 8.05 7.09 17.35
C ASN A 170 7.04 6.36 16.50
N PHE A 171 6.49 7.06 15.50
CA PHE A 171 5.72 6.38 14.48
C PHE A 171 6.64 5.51 13.63
N VAL A 172 6.21 4.29 13.33
CA VAL A 172 6.89 3.33 12.48
C VAL A 172 5.91 2.83 11.43
N ALA A 173 6.34 2.74 10.18
CA ALA A 173 5.54 2.16 9.11
C ALA A 173 5.37 0.65 9.35
N THR A 174 4.13 0.19 9.50
CA THR A 174 3.81 -1.24 9.75
C THR A 174 3.06 -1.88 8.60
N GLY A 175 2.34 -1.09 7.79
CA GLY A 175 1.59 -1.59 6.65
C GLY A 175 1.71 -0.70 5.43
N ILE A 176 1.62 -1.31 4.26
CA ILE A 176 1.57 -0.60 2.99
C ILE A 176 0.45 -1.15 2.11
N SER A 177 -0.24 -0.26 1.40
CA SER A 177 -1.32 -0.57 0.48
C SER A 177 -1.17 0.22 -0.82
N PHE A 178 -1.73 -0.32 -1.89
CA PHE A 178 -1.63 0.21 -3.24
C PHE A 178 -3.00 0.62 -3.75
N TYR A 179 -3.15 1.89 -4.11
CA TYR A 179 -4.41 2.42 -4.59
C TYR A 179 -4.34 2.69 -6.09
N TYR A 180 -5.18 2.00 -6.84
CA TYR A 180 -5.22 2.06 -8.30
C TYR A 180 -6.51 2.72 -8.79
N GLY A 181 -6.40 3.50 -9.86
CA GLY A 181 -7.51 4.19 -10.51
C GLY A 181 -7.17 5.65 -10.79
N ASP A 182 -8.21 6.47 -10.90
CA ASP A 182 -8.13 7.91 -11.09
C ASP A 182 -8.73 8.66 -9.89
N GLU A 183 -8.72 10.00 -9.95
CA GLU A 183 -9.21 10.85 -8.85
C GLU A 183 -10.72 10.69 -8.56
N GLN A 184 -11.50 10.17 -9.51
CA GLN A 184 -12.95 9.99 -9.39
C GLN A 184 -13.33 8.56 -9.03
N LYS A 185 -12.54 7.58 -9.50
CA LYS A 185 -12.77 6.15 -9.33
C LYS A 185 -11.44 5.47 -9.05
N GLY A 186 -11.24 5.10 -7.79
CA GLY A 186 -10.12 4.26 -7.40
C GLY A 186 -10.53 3.18 -6.42
N ARG A 187 -9.65 2.19 -6.28
CA ARG A 187 -9.80 1.12 -5.31
C ARG A 187 -8.46 0.80 -4.66
N GLU A 188 -8.54 0.40 -3.41
CA GLU A 188 -7.43 -0.24 -2.72
C GLU A 188 -7.30 -1.67 -3.24
N LEU A 189 -6.09 -2.06 -3.63
CA LEU A 189 -5.84 -3.38 -4.18
C LEU A 189 -5.72 -4.40 -3.04
N PHE A 190 -4.76 -4.19 -2.14
CA PHE A 190 -4.49 -5.04 -0.98
C PHE A 190 -3.52 -4.32 -0.04
N TRP A 191 -3.39 -4.86 1.17
CA TRP A 191 -2.40 -4.50 2.18
C TRP A 191 -1.28 -5.53 2.27
N VAL A 192 -0.11 -5.06 2.67
CA VAL A 192 1.07 -5.89 2.97
C VAL A 192 1.60 -5.50 4.35
N ASN A 193 1.92 -6.51 5.15
CA ASN A 193 2.65 -6.32 6.40
C ASN A 193 4.11 -6.01 6.08
N LEU A 194 4.58 -4.84 6.49
CA LEU A 194 5.95 -4.42 6.19
C LEU A 194 6.98 -5.29 6.90
N GLN A 195 6.68 -5.82 8.10
CA GLN A 195 7.59 -6.73 8.79
C GLN A 195 7.74 -8.05 8.02
N GLU A 196 6.65 -8.61 7.50
CA GLU A 196 6.69 -9.83 6.69
C GLU A 196 7.44 -9.60 5.38
N LEU A 197 7.14 -8.49 4.69
CA LEU A 197 7.86 -8.10 3.48
C LEU A 197 9.38 -7.98 3.74
N TYR A 198 9.77 -7.32 4.83
CA TYR A 198 11.18 -7.16 5.17
C TYR A 198 11.85 -8.49 5.54
N ASN A 199 11.12 -9.41 6.16
CA ASN A 199 11.64 -10.75 6.48
C ASN A 199 11.81 -11.60 5.22
N ALA A 200 10.97 -11.42 4.21
CA ALA A 200 10.99 -12.16 2.95
C ALA A 200 12.09 -11.69 1.96
N ILE A 201 12.70 -10.52 2.19
CA ILE A 201 13.78 -9.99 1.32
C ILE A 201 15.17 -10.15 1.94
N ASP A 202 16.09 -10.71 1.16
CA ASP A 202 17.48 -10.91 1.56
C ASP A 202 18.28 -9.60 1.55
N ASP A 203 18.49 -9.01 0.35
CA ASP A 203 19.25 -7.77 0.19
C ASP A 203 18.35 -6.52 0.23
N LYS A 204 18.00 -6.10 1.44
CA LYS A 204 17.22 -4.89 1.70
C LYS A 204 17.85 -3.62 1.12
N LYS A 205 19.19 -3.56 1.01
CA LYS A 205 19.92 -2.36 0.55
C LYS A 205 19.77 -2.13 -0.95
N LYS A 206 19.41 -3.18 -1.72
CA LYS A 206 19.07 -3.09 -3.14
C LYS A 206 17.88 -2.15 -3.39
N TYR A 207 16.96 -2.06 -2.44
CA TYR A 207 15.67 -1.41 -2.61
C TYR A 207 15.64 0.01 -2.01
N LYS A 208 15.50 1.03 -2.85
CA LYS A 208 15.42 2.43 -2.36
C LYS A 208 14.14 2.70 -1.56
N TRP A 209 13.03 2.09 -1.97
CA TRP A 209 11.77 2.17 -1.24
C TRP A 209 11.90 1.60 0.18
N TYR A 210 12.80 0.63 0.43
CA TYR A 210 13.02 0.09 1.77
C TYR A 210 13.49 1.19 2.73
N LYS A 211 14.53 1.94 2.33
CA LYS A 211 15.03 3.09 3.10
C LYS A 211 13.98 4.18 3.27
N MET A 212 13.18 4.44 2.22
CA MET A 212 12.08 5.40 2.30
C MET A 212 11.09 5.04 3.40
N LEU A 213 10.70 3.76 3.48
CA LEU A 213 9.72 3.28 4.45
C LEU A 213 10.29 3.21 5.87
N THR A 214 11.50 2.66 6.06
CA THR A 214 12.09 2.47 7.39
C THR A 214 12.56 3.78 8.02
N GLU A 215 13.07 4.72 7.22
CA GLU A 215 13.52 6.04 7.71
C GLU A 215 12.40 7.10 7.63
N ARG A 216 11.18 6.71 7.26
CA ARG A 216 10.03 7.60 7.09
C ARG A 216 10.29 8.81 6.20
N ARG A 217 11.01 8.59 5.09
CA ARG A 217 11.38 9.63 4.13
C ARG A 217 10.31 9.82 3.05
N TYR A 218 9.06 9.94 3.47
CA TYR A 218 7.93 10.21 2.59
C TYR A 218 7.03 11.27 3.21
N SER A 219 6.27 11.96 2.36
CA SER A 219 5.30 12.96 2.76
C SER A 219 3.94 12.65 2.16
N GLY A 220 2.88 12.84 2.93
CA GLY A 220 1.54 12.55 2.46
C GLY A 220 0.46 13.16 3.33
N PHE A 221 -0.79 12.93 2.94
CA PHE A 221 -1.95 13.40 3.67
C PHE A 221 -2.39 12.34 4.68
N GLN A 222 -2.45 12.70 5.96
CA GLN A 222 -3.03 11.83 6.99
C GLN A 222 -4.55 11.86 6.87
N TYR A 223 -5.14 10.78 6.37
CA TYR A 223 -6.59 10.69 6.14
C TYR A 223 -7.32 9.90 7.24
N MET A 224 -6.58 9.21 8.11
CA MET A 224 -7.16 8.45 9.21
C MET A 224 -6.20 8.40 10.41
N GLN A 225 -6.77 8.37 11.61
CA GLN A 225 -6.04 8.20 12.86
C GLN A 225 -6.87 7.44 13.89
N VAL A 226 -6.20 6.73 14.78
CA VAL A 226 -6.78 6.10 15.97
C VAL A 226 -6.15 6.76 17.20
N PRO A 227 -6.93 7.26 18.16
CA PRO A 227 -6.39 7.83 19.37
C PRO A 227 -5.71 6.76 20.24
N CYS A 228 -4.86 7.16 21.16
CA CYS A 228 -4.36 6.28 22.20
C CYS A 228 -5.50 5.88 23.13
N SER A 229 -5.57 4.61 23.51
CA SER A 229 -6.43 4.20 24.63
C SER A 229 -5.92 4.83 25.93
N ASP A 230 -6.79 5.08 26.91
CA ASP A 230 -6.41 5.68 28.21
C ASP A 230 -5.23 4.98 28.91
N ASN A 231 -5.04 3.68 28.69
CA ASN A 231 -3.91 2.90 29.23
C ASN A 231 -2.54 3.27 28.64
N LEU A 232 -2.48 3.79 27.42
CA LEU A 232 -1.23 4.24 26.76
C LEU A 232 -0.80 5.63 27.25
N ILE A 233 -1.70 6.41 27.84
CA ILE A 233 -1.43 7.78 28.31
C ILE A 233 -0.79 7.76 29.71
N ARG A 234 -0.96 6.67 30.47
CA ARG A 234 -0.57 6.56 31.88
C ARG A 234 0.85 6.04 32.16
N TYR A 235 1.63 5.73 31.12
CA TYR A 235 3.00 5.18 31.26
C TYR A 235 4.00 5.91 30.36
#